data_AF-A0AAV2MYN4-F1
#
_entry.id   AF-A0AAV2MYN4-F1
#
_cell.length_a   1.000
_cell.length_b   1.000
_cell.length_c   1.000
_cell.angle_alpha   90.00
_cell.angle_beta   90.00
_cell.angle_gamma   90.00
#
_symmetry.space_group_name_H-M   'P 1'
#
loop_
_entity.id
_entity.type
_entity.pdbx_description
1 polymer ?
#
loop_
_entity_poly.entity_id
_entity_poly.type
_entity_poly.pdbx_seq_one_letter_code
_entity_poly.pdbx_strand_id
1 'polypeptide(L)'
;MPVYHHLQWTPEMSEEERRGPIDGIIPQDHHDTYRNLMDLRCVTLSRDDVYQDTVEFNKICRECYDKASAESDQEFMIIPPHNLVHKNSADSQTTCTVCKITIIKLRPARRCKGCIEEYLYADQSYLADGWGIPVVTRWTEE
;
A
#
# COMPACT_ATOMS: atom_id res chain seq x y z
N MET A 1 16.45 -46.99 30.11
CA MET A 1 15.83 -45.65 29.93
C MET A 1 16.43 -45.04 28.67
N PRO A 2 15.66 -44.76 27.61
CA PRO A 2 16.19 -44.10 26.43
C PRO A 2 16.13 -42.57 26.58
N VAL A 3 17.22 -41.90 26.22
CA VAL A 3 17.34 -40.43 26.18
C VAL A 3 16.78 -39.98 24.83
N TYR A 4 15.60 -39.34 24.84
CA TYR A 4 15.05 -38.69 23.66
C TYR A 4 15.83 -37.40 23.39
N HIS A 5 16.65 -37.40 22.33
CA HIS A 5 17.14 -36.17 21.73
C HIS A 5 15.97 -35.49 21.03
N HIS A 6 15.38 -34.48 21.66
CA HIS A 6 14.53 -33.52 20.97
C HIS A 6 15.41 -32.74 19.99
N LEU A 7 15.44 -33.20 18.74
CA LEU A 7 15.85 -32.38 17.60
C LEU A 7 14.87 -31.19 17.57
N GLN A 8 15.29 -30.06 18.16
CA GLN A 8 14.66 -28.77 17.92
C GLN A 8 14.89 -28.48 16.44
N TRP A 9 13.85 -28.74 15.64
CA TRP A 9 13.79 -28.31 14.26
C TRP A 9 13.66 -26.79 14.29
N THR A 10 14.79 -26.07 14.32
CA THR A 10 14.79 -24.68 13.93
C THR A 10 14.59 -24.67 12.42
N PRO A 11 13.49 -24.10 11.89
CA PRO A 11 13.38 -23.93 10.45
C PRO A 11 14.60 -23.12 10.01
N GLU A 12 15.47 -23.71 9.20
CA GLU A 12 16.53 -22.98 8.53
C GLU A 12 15.84 -22.04 7.56
N MET A 13 15.54 -20.82 8.04
CA MET A 13 15.04 -19.76 7.18
C MET A 13 16.09 -19.49 6.11
N SER A 14 15.65 -19.37 4.86
CA SER A 14 16.56 -19.14 3.75
C SER A 14 17.31 -17.82 3.96
N GLU A 15 18.50 -17.68 3.37
CA GLU A 15 19.24 -16.40 3.42
C GLU A 15 18.42 -15.23 2.83
N GLU A 16 17.49 -15.52 1.92
CA GLU A 16 16.51 -14.56 1.39
C GLU A 16 15.47 -14.12 2.42
N GLU A 17 15.10 -14.96 3.40
CA GLU A 17 14.21 -14.55 4.50
C GLU A 17 14.95 -13.80 5.61
N ARG A 18 16.26 -14.03 5.76
CA ARG A 18 17.14 -13.27 6.68
C ARG A 18 17.49 -11.89 6.14
N ARG A 19 17.71 -11.78 4.84
CA ARG A 19 17.78 -10.49 4.15
C ARG A 19 16.36 -9.95 4.09
N GLY A 20 15.97 -9.18 5.09
CA GLY A 20 14.71 -8.45 5.02
C GLY A 20 14.59 -7.68 3.70
N PRO A 21 13.38 -7.21 3.37
CA PRO A 21 13.07 -6.56 2.08
C PRO A 21 13.87 -5.26 1.85
N ILE A 22 14.61 -4.78 2.85
CA ILE A 22 15.54 -3.66 2.81
C ILE A 22 16.87 -4.15 3.42
N ASP A 23 18.00 -3.82 2.79
CA ASP A 23 19.35 -4.09 3.32
C ASP A 23 19.45 -3.60 4.77
N GLY A 24 19.61 -4.55 5.71
CA GLY A 24 19.80 -4.27 7.13
C GLY A 24 18.53 -4.13 7.99
N ILE A 25 17.32 -4.20 7.41
CA ILE A 25 16.06 -4.18 8.19
C ILE A 25 15.47 -5.58 8.19
N ILE A 26 15.88 -6.39 9.17
CA ILE A 26 15.38 -7.77 9.32
C ILE A 26 13.96 -7.68 9.92
N PRO A 27 12.97 -8.46 9.43
CA PRO A 27 11.63 -8.50 10.01
C PRO A 27 11.61 -8.77 11.53
N GLN A 28 12.68 -9.40 12.05
CA GLN A 28 12.87 -9.70 13.47
C GLN A 28 13.18 -8.45 14.31
N ASP A 29 13.88 -7.46 13.74
CA ASP A 29 14.23 -6.21 14.42
C ASP A 29 13.05 -5.23 14.49
N HIS A 30 12.04 -5.42 13.62
CA HIS A 30 10.88 -4.55 13.48
C HIS A 30 9.58 -5.38 13.39
N HIS A 31 9.41 -6.34 14.28
CA HIS A 31 8.30 -7.30 14.24
C HIS A 31 6.90 -6.64 14.23
N ASP A 32 6.73 -5.55 14.98
CA ASP A 32 5.45 -4.81 15.02
C ASP A 32 5.18 -4.05 13.72
N THR A 33 6.20 -3.42 13.14
CA THR A 33 6.13 -2.79 11.81
C THR A 33 5.71 -3.80 10.75
N TYR A 34 6.32 -4.98 10.76
CA TYR A 34 6.03 -6.02 9.79
C TYR A 34 4.61 -6.58 9.93
N ARG A 35 4.13 -6.70 11.17
CA ARG A 35 2.73 -7.05 11.45
C ARG A 35 1.78 -5.99 10.90
N ASN A 36 2.06 -4.71 11.12
CA ASN A 36 1.19 -3.63 10.65
C ASN A 36 1.15 -3.55 9.11
N LEU A 37 2.27 -3.80 8.44
CA LEU A 37 2.35 -3.87 6.97
C LEU A 37 1.46 -4.98 6.35
N MET A 38 1.02 -5.98 7.12
CA MET A 38 0.06 -6.99 6.67
C MET A 38 -1.33 -6.40 6.41
N ASP A 39 -1.68 -5.37 7.16
CA ASP A 39 -2.98 -4.68 7.07
C ASP A 39 -2.96 -3.51 6.09
N LEU A 40 -1.81 -3.27 5.44
CA LEU A 40 -1.64 -2.24 4.44
C LEU A 40 -1.60 -2.81 3.02
N ARG A 41 -1.96 -1.95 2.07
CA ARG A 41 -1.93 -2.19 0.63
C ARG A 41 -1.02 -1.16 -0.01
N CYS A 42 -0.19 -1.65 -0.92
CA CYS A 42 0.43 -0.81 -1.92
C CYS A 42 -0.58 -0.64 -3.06
N VAL A 43 -1.01 0.61 -3.24
CA VAL A 43 -1.93 1.07 -4.27
C VAL A 43 -1.10 1.70 -5.38
N THR A 44 -1.22 1.19 -6.60
CA THR A 44 -0.68 1.84 -7.80
C THR A 44 -1.78 2.08 -8.81
N LEU A 45 -1.64 3.13 -9.62
CA LEU A 45 -2.65 3.45 -10.63
C LEU A 45 -2.49 2.55 -11.87
N SER A 46 -3.61 2.14 -12.46
CA SER A 46 -3.63 1.45 -13.77
C SER A 46 -3.89 2.40 -14.94
N ARG A 47 -4.05 3.68 -14.66
CA ARG A 47 -4.31 4.79 -15.58
C ARG A 47 -3.48 6.00 -15.13
N ASP A 48 -3.31 6.96 -16.02
CA ASP A 48 -2.44 8.11 -15.77
C ASP A 48 -2.90 8.92 -14.55
N ASP A 49 -4.16 9.34 -14.53
CA ASP A 49 -4.72 10.13 -13.42
C ASP A 49 -5.98 9.47 -12.84
N VAL A 50 -6.01 9.41 -11.52
CA VAL A 50 -7.17 9.00 -10.73
C VAL A 50 -7.47 10.09 -9.72
N TYR A 51 -8.75 10.39 -9.57
CA TYR A 51 -9.25 11.45 -8.71
C TYR A 51 -10.07 10.84 -7.57
N GLN A 52 -9.93 11.40 -6.37
CA GLN A 52 -10.68 11.00 -5.18
C GLN A 52 -11.59 12.15 -4.75
N ASP A 53 -12.85 11.83 -4.51
CA ASP A 53 -13.80 12.73 -3.86
C ASP A 53 -13.37 13.03 -2.42
N THR A 54 -13.37 14.29 -2.02
CA THR A 54 -12.86 14.71 -0.70
C THR A 54 -13.80 14.37 0.46
N VAL A 55 -15.06 14.03 0.19
CA VAL A 55 -16.11 13.76 1.19
C VAL A 55 -16.40 12.25 1.28
N GLU A 56 -16.64 11.61 0.14
CA GLU A 56 -17.05 10.22 0.04
C GLU A 56 -15.88 9.25 -0.20
N PHE A 57 -14.67 9.77 -0.46
CA PHE A 57 -13.47 8.99 -0.79
C PHE A 57 -13.63 8.10 -2.04
N ASN A 58 -14.69 8.32 -2.81
CA ASN A 58 -14.96 7.63 -4.05
C ASN A 58 -13.92 7.99 -5.11
N LYS A 59 -13.47 6.99 -5.86
CA LYS A 59 -12.41 7.18 -6.87
C LYS A 59 -13.00 7.16 -8.27
N ILE A 60 -12.55 8.08 -9.12
CA ILE A 60 -12.98 8.20 -10.51
C ILE A 60 -11.79 8.34 -11.46
N CYS A 61 -11.95 7.86 -12.69
CA CYS A 61 -10.96 8.10 -13.74
C CYS A 61 -11.04 9.54 -14.27
N ARG A 62 -9.95 9.98 -14.91
CA ARG A 62 -9.87 11.28 -15.60
C ARG A 62 -11.06 11.58 -16.51
N GLU A 63 -11.47 10.65 -17.36
CA GLU A 63 -12.60 10.86 -18.28
C GLU A 63 -13.92 11.15 -17.57
N CYS A 64 -14.14 10.56 -16.39
CA CYS A 64 -15.33 10.82 -15.58
C CYS A 64 -15.19 12.13 -14.80
N TYR A 65 -13.98 12.45 -14.33
CA TYR A 65 -13.68 13.74 -13.70
C TYR A 65 -13.90 14.92 -14.66
N ASP A 66 -13.40 14.83 -15.89
CA ASP A 66 -13.54 15.89 -16.90
C ASP A 66 -15.02 16.20 -17.22
N LYS A 67 -15.90 15.18 -17.12
CA LYS A 67 -17.36 15.36 -17.27
C LYS A 67 -17.99 15.95 -16.01
N ALA A 68 -17.66 15.41 -14.84
CA ALA A 68 -18.22 15.87 -13.57
C ALA A 68 -17.83 17.33 -13.26
N SER A 69 -16.59 17.71 -13.50
CA SER A 69 -16.09 19.09 -13.29
C SER A 69 -16.72 20.12 -14.24
N ALA A 70 -17.26 19.70 -15.38
CA ALA A 70 -18.04 20.57 -16.25
C ALA A 70 -19.49 20.77 -15.77
N GLU A 71 -19.98 19.88 -14.91
CA GLU A 71 -21.40 19.78 -14.52
C GLU A 71 -21.66 20.09 -13.04
N SER A 72 -20.62 20.10 -12.19
CA SER A 72 -20.72 20.18 -10.73
C SER A 72 -19.50 20.87 -10.11
N ASP A 73 -19.72 21.57 -9.00
CA ASP A 73 -18.66 22.17 -8.16
C ASP A 73 -18.03 21.17 -7.17
N GLN A 74 -18.11 19.87 -7.47
CA GLN A 74 -17.61 18.83 -6.59
C GLN A 74 -16.08 18.84 -6.54
N GLU A 75 -15.53 18.87 -5.32
CA GLU A 75 -14.08 18.92 -5.11
C GLU A 75 -13.47 17.51 -5.18
N PHE A 76 -12.50 17.37 -6.07
CA PHE A 76 -11.70 16.16 -6.19
C PHE A 76 -10.23 16.46 -5.97
N MET A 77 -9.52 15.53 -5.32
CA MET A 77 -8.07 15.55 -5.23
C MET A 77 -7.46 14.53 -6.18
N ILE A 78 -6.29 14.85 -6.75
CA ILE A 78 -5.52 13.88 -7.52
C ILE A 78 -4.86 12.86 -6.58
N ILE A 79 -4.96 11.58 -6.92
CA ILE A 79 -4.33 10.50 -6.18
C ILE A 79 -2.89 10.33 -6.71
N PRO A 80 -1.88 10.24 -5.82
CA PRO A 80 -0.53 9.92 -6.26
C PRO A 80 -0.45 8.58 -7.01
N PRO A 81 0.51 8.41 -7.94
CA PRO A 81 0.64 7.18 -8.74
C PRO A 81 0.92 5.92 -7.89
N HIS A 82 1.49 6.12 -6.69
CA HIS A 82 1.89 5.07 -5.76
C HIS A 82 1.58 5.52 -4.33
N ASN A 83 0.75 4.76 -3.61
CA ASN A 83 0.36 5.06 -2.23
C ASN A 83 0.40 3.81 -1.35
N LEU A 84 0.65 4.02 -0.06
CA LEU A 84 0.47 3.06 1.01
C LEU A 84 -0.85 3.37 1.72
N VAL A 85 -1.79 2.43 1.72
CA VAL A 85 -3.15 2.67 2.24
C VAL A 85 -3.57 1.51 3.14
N HIS A 86 -4.37 1.77 4.16
CA HIS A 86 -4.97 0.69 4.94
C HIS A 86 -5.94 -0.15 4.11
N LYS A 87 -5.93 -1.48 4.28
CA LYS A 87 -6.74 -2.41 3.46
C LYS A 87 -8.24 -2.10 3.49
N ASN A 88 -8.76 -1.60 4.62
CA ASN A 88 -10.18 -1.25 4.77
C ASN A 88 -10.61 -0.14 3.80
N SER A 89 -9.71 0.77 3.45
CA SER A 89 -9.99 1.86 2.52
C SER A 89 -9.70 1.48 1.06
N ALA A 90 -8.78 0.54 0.83
CA ALA A 90 -8.30 0.19 -0.50
C ALA A 90 -9.05 -0.98 -1.15
N ASP A 91 -9.39 -2.03 -0.40
CA ASP A 91 -9.80 -3.32 -0.96
C ASP A 91 -11.11 -3.25 -1.77
N SER A 92 -12.00 -2.28 -1.49
CA SER A 92 -13.25 -2.07 -2.22
C SER A 92 -13.20 -0.94 -3.27
N GLN A 93 -12.06 -0.27 -3.44
CA GLN A 93 -11.95 0.96 -4.23
C GLN A 93 -11.00 0.82 -5.42
N THR A 94 -11.10 -0.29 -6.16
CA THR A 94 -10.22 -0.61 -7.30
C THR A 94 -10.73 -0.10 -8.65
N THR A 95 -12.02 0.22 -8.73
CA THR A 95 -12.71 0.62 -9.96
C THR A 95 -13.23 2.05 -9.89
N CYS A 96 -13.33 2.71 -11.04
CA CYS A 96 -14.03 3.99 -11.16
C CYS A 96 -15.48 3.84 -10.70
N THR A 97 -15.92 4.71 -9.80
CA THR A 97 -17.27 4.66 -9.22
C THR A 97 -18.35 4.90 -10.28
N VAL A 98 -18.04 5.66 -11.33
CA VAL A 98 -18.97 6.02 -12.41
C VAL A 98 -18.99 4.96 -13.51
N CYS A 99 -17.88 4.76 -14.22
CA CYS A 99 -17.83 3.88 -15.40
C CYS A 99 -17.36 2.45 -15.12
N LYS A 100 -17.07 2.11 -13.86
CA LYS A 100 -16.70 0.76 -13.38
C LYS A 100 -15.43 0.15 -13.97
N ILE A 101 -14.67 0.89 -14.78
CA ILE A 101 -13.36 0.43 -15.26
C ILE A 101 -12.37 0.31 -14.10
N THR A 102 -11.43 -0.62 -14.19
CA THR A 102 -10.34 -0.74 -13.22
C THR A 102 -9.37 0.44 -13.34
N ILE A 103 -9.12 1.12 -12.23
CA ILE A 103 -8.27 2.31 -12.14
C ILE A 103 -7.11 2.15 -11.14
N ILE A 104 -7.20 1.16 -10.26
CA ILE A 104 -6.21 0.87 -9.22
C ILE A 104 -5.79 -0.60 -9.28
N LYS A 105 -4.50 -0.83 -9.07
CA LYS A 105 -3.90 -2.13 -8.79
C LYS A 105 -3.51 -2.19 -7.32
N LEU A 106 -3.83 -3.31 -6.68
CA LEU A 106 -3.47 -3.57 -5.28
C LEU A 106 -2.41 -4.67 -5.22
N ARG A 107 -1.37 -4.44 -4.40
CA ARG A 107 -0.43 -5.48 -3.97
C ARG A 107 -0.20 -5.39 -2.46
N PRO A 108 0.21 -6.48 -1.78
CA PRO A 108 0.57 -6.41 -0.37
C PRO A 108 1.70 -5.39 -0.14
N ALA A 109 1.55 -4.48 0.82
CA ALA A 109 2.55 -3.44 1.10
C ALA A 109 3.93 -4.02 1.45
N ARG A 110 3.97 -5.12 2.22
CA ARG A 110 5.18 -5.88 2.56
C ARG A 110 5.99 -6.43 1.38
N ARG A 111 5.47 -6.35 0.15
CA ARG A 111 6.18 -6.75 -1.08
C ARG A 111 6.70 -5.56 -1.88
N CYS A 112 6.51 -4.33 -1.39
CA CYS A 112 6.95 -3.12 -2.05
C CYS A 112 7.98 -2.41 -1.17
N LYS A 113 9.22 -2.33 -1.65
CA LYS A 113 10.32 -1.66 -0.94
C LYS A 113 9.98 -0.21 -0.59
N GLY A 114 9.44 0.57 -1.54
CA GLY A 114 9.02 1.95 -1.30
C GLY A 114 7.95 2.09 -0.22
N CYS A 115 6.95 1.20 -0.18
CA CYS A 115 5.95 1.21 0.89
C CYS A 115 6.54 0.91 2.27
N ILE A 116 7.49 -0.03 2.35
CA ILE A 116 8.12 -0.39 3.61
C ILE A 116 8.98 0.78 4.11
N GLU A 117 9.78 1.38 3.21
CA GLU A 117 10.59 2.56 3.53
C GLU A 117 9.71 3.71 4.02
N GLU A 118 8.65 4.07 3.29
CA GLU A 118 7.77 5.16 3.71
C GLU A 118 7.05 4.87 5.02
N TYR A 119 6.61 3.64 5.27
CA TYR A 119 5.99 3.30 6.56
C TYR A 119 6.91 3.54 7.77
N LEU A 120 8.23 3.39 7.58
CA LEU A 120 9.21 3.59 8.65
C LEU A 120 9.49 5.06 8.94
N TYR A 121 9.29 5.96 7.97
CA TYR A 121 9.67 7.37 8.08
C TYR A 121 8.47 8.33 8.13
N ALA A 122 7.31 7.93 7.62
CA ALA A 122 6.13 8.77 7.56
C ALA A 122 5.32 8.76 8.85
N ASP A 123 4.54 9.82 9.06
CA ASP A 123 3.53 9.86 10.12
C ASP A 123 2.39 8.88 9.78
N GLN A 124 2.17 7.91 10.65
CA GLN A 124 1.20 6.84 10.44
C GLN A 124 -0.25 7.29 10.72
N SER A 125 -0.45 8.50 11.26
CA SER A 125 -1.80 9.08 11.49
C SER A 125 -2.64 9.11 10.19
N TYR A 126 -2.01 9.41 9.05
CA TYR A 126 -2.66 9.44 7.73
C TYR A 126 -3.23 8.08 7.27
N LEU A 127 -2.74 6.97 7.82
CA LEU A 127 -3.30 5.64 7.53
C LEU A 127 -4.60 5.41 8.29
N ALA A 128 -4.74 5.98 9.50
CA ALA A 128 -5.96 5.88 10.29
C ALA A 128 -7.11 6.65 9.66
N ASP A 129 -6.80 7.79 9.03
CA ASP A 129 -7.78 8.67 8.38
C ASP A 129 -8.16 8.21 6.96
N GLY A 130 -7.53 7.14 6.45
CA GLY A 130 -7.90 6.52 5.16
C GLY A 130 -7.38 7.25 3.91
N TRP A 131 -6.71 8.39 4.06
CA TRP A 131 -6.08 9.15 2.97
C TRP A 131 -4.90 8.40 2.35
N GLY A 132 -4.20 7.60 3.16
CA GLY A 132 -2.99 6.91 2.73
C GLY A 132 -1.76 7.81 2.74
N ILE A 133 -0.60 7.19 2.53
CA ILE A 133 0.71 7.83 2.51
C ILE A 133 1.25 7.76 1.07
N PRO A 134 1.50 8.89 0.40
CA PRO A 134 2.13 8.91 -0.91
C PRO A 134 3.51 8.24 -0.84
N VAL A 135 3.76 7.28 -1.72
CA VAL A 135 5.07 6.63 -1.79
C VAL A 135 5.93 7.37 -2.79
N VAL A 136 6.75 8.27 -2.26
CA VAL A 136 7.74 8.98 -3.06
C VAL A 136 8.96 8.08 -3.13
N THR A 137 9.05 7.28 -4.19
CA THR A 137 10.25 6.46 -4.41
C THR A 137 11.45 7.40 -4.54
N ARG A 138 12.34 7.41 -3.54
CA ARG A 138 13.65 8.07 -3.62
C ARG A 138 14.59 7.41 -4.64
N TRP A 139 14.14 6.30 -5.23
CA TRP A 139 14.83 5.53 -6.24
C TRP A 139 13.93 5.52 -7.48
N THR A 140 14.40 6.11 -8.56
CA THR A 140 13.88 5.79 -9.90
C THR A 140 13.95 4.28 -10.06
N GLU A 141 12.80 3.62 -10.22
CA GLU A 141 12.77 2.24 -10.72
C GLU A 141 13.42 2.29 -12.12
N GLU A 142 14.68 1.87 -12.23
CA GLU A 142 15.36 1.53 -13.49
C GLU A 142 14.91 0.15 -13.99
#